data_AF-A0A1Z7Z150-F1
#
_entry.id   AF-A0A1Z7Z150-F1
#
_cell.length_a   1.000
_cell.length_b   1.000
_cell.length_c   1.000
_cell.angle_alpha   90.00
_cell.angle_beta   90.00
_cell.angle_gamma   90.00
#
_symmetry.space_group_name_H-M   'P 1'
#
loop_
_entity.id
_entity.type
_entity.pdbx_description
1 polymer ?
#
loop_
_entity_poly.entity_id
_entity_poly.type
_entity_poly.pdbx_seq_one_letter_code
_entity_poly.pdbx_strand_id
1 'polypeptide(L)' 'MLKNRFILAGIVSGLVFASLLEGFSYYNNATFSALNFVSYVIVFGGFNGYLTYRAHKNAHKK' A
#
# COMPACT_ATOMS: atom_id res chain seq x y z
N MET A 1 5.66 15.39 -12.72
CA MET A 1 4.32 15.20 -12.11
C MET A 1 3.84 13.75 -12.03
N LEU A 2 4.22 12.85 -12.95
CA LEU A 2 3.75 11.44 -12.95
C LEU A 2 4.29 10.58 -11.80
N LYS A 3 5.59 10.71 -11.49
CA LYS A 3 6.27 9.93 -10.44
C LYS A 3 5.62 10.10 -9.07
N ASN A 4 5.22 11.33 -8.73
CA ASN A 4 4.58 11.65 -7.46
C ASN A 4 3.20 10.98 -7.34
N ARG A 5 2.46 10.82 -8.44
CA ARG A 5 1.13 10.17 -8.42
C ARG A 5 1.21 8.68 -8.07
N PHE A 6 2.21 7.96 -8.57
CA PHE A 6 2.39 6.54 -8.26
C PHE A 6 2.89 6.31 -6.84
N ILE A 7 3.76 7.20 -6.35
CA ILE A 7 4.22 7.17 -4.96
C ILE A 7 3.05 7.45 -4.02
N LEU A 8 2.22 8.46 -4.31
CA LEU A 8 1.03 8.75 -3.51
C LEU A 8 0.04 7.58 -3.52
N ALA A 9 -0.24 7.01 -4.70
CA ALA A 9 -1.15 5.88 -4.83
C ALA A 9 -0.64 4.66 -4.03
N GLY A 10 0.66 4.37 -4.10
CA GLY A 10 1.31 3.35 -3.29
C GLY A 10 1.13 3.62 -1.79
N ILE A 11 1.54 4.79 -1.31
CA ILE A 11 1.45 5.15 0.12
C ILE A 11 0.00 5.08 0.63
N VAL A 12 -0.96 5.66 -0.09
CA VAL A 12 -2.38 5.64 0.30
C VAL A 12 -2.90 4.21 0.35
N SER A 13 -2.62 3.39 -0.66
CA SER A 13 -3.06 1.99 -0.67
C SER A 13 -2.43 1.16 0.47
N GLY A 14 -1.14 1.38 0.77
CA GLY A 14 -0.44 0.71 1.86
C GLY A 14 -1.00 1.11 3.22
N LEU A 15 -1.26 2.39 3.45
CA LEU A 15 -1.86 2.90 4.69
C LEU A 15 -3.28 2.36 4.90
N VAL A 16 -4.13 2.39 3.87
CA VAL A 16 -5.50 1.85 3.96
C VAL A 16 -5.46 0.37 4.31
N PHE A 17 -4.63 -0.42 3.61
CA PHE A 17 -4.53 -1.85 3.84
C PHE A 17 -4.00 -2.17 5.24
N ALA A 18 -2.93 -1.51 5.67
CA ALA A 18 -2.34 -1.71 6.99
C ALA A 18 -3.32 -1.34 8.12
N SER A 19 -4.06 -0.23 7.97
CA SER A 19 -5.08 0.18 8.94
C SER A 19 -6.23 -0.82 9.03
N LEU A 20 -6.69 -1.37 7.90
CA LEU A 20 -7.73 -2.41 7.90
C LEU A 20 -7.24 -3.68 8.57
N LEU A 21 -6.01 -4.11 8.30
CA LEU A 21 -5.47 -5.35 8.85
C LEU A 21 -5.19 -5.23 10.35
N GLU A 22 -4.58 -4.13 10.80
CA GLU A 22 -4.37 -3.88 12.24
C GLU A 22 -5.69 -3.63 12.97
N GLY A 23 -6.66 -2.95 12.34
CA GLY A 23 -8.00 -2.79 12.88
C GLY A 23 -8.71 -4.13 13.06
N PHE A 24 -8.56 -5.05 12.10
CA PHE A 24 -9.07 -6.41 12.20
C PHE A 24 -8.32 -7.24 13.25
N SER A 25 -7.00 -7.14 13.32
CA SER A 25 -6.19 -7.79 14.36
C SER A 25 -6.59 -7.32 15.76
N TYR A 26 -6.80 -6.02 15.95
CA TYR A 26 -7.29 -5.44 17.20
C TYR A 26 -8.67 -5.99 17.59
N TYR A 27 -9.59 -6.09 16.61
CA TYR A 27 -10.90 -6.72 16.82
C TYR A 27 -10.78 -8.19 17.27
N ASN A 28 -9.76 -8.92 16.80
CA ASN A 28 -9.48 -10.30 17.18
C ASN A 28 -8.64 -10.45 18.47
N ASN A 29 -8.55 -9.41 19.30
CA ASN A 29 -7.76 -9.37 20.54
C ASN A 29 -6.24 -9.55 20.34
N ALA A 30 -5.72 -9.34 19.13
CA ALA A 30 -4.28 -9.25 18.93
C ALA A 30 -3.78 -7.84 19.30
N THR A 31 -2.61 -7.77 19.92
CA THR A 31 -1.98 -6.50 20.25
C THR A 31 -1.51 -5.80 18.98
N PHE A 32 -1.81 -4.50 18.88
CA PHE A 32 -1.29 -3.67 17.79
C PHE A 32 0.23 -3.75 17.73
N SER A 33 0.76 -4.03 16.53
CA SER A 33 2.20 -4.07 16.29
C SER A 33 2.58 -3.03 15.25
N ALA A 34 3.28 -1.98 15.70
CA ALA A 34 3.78 -0.94 14.81
C ALA A 34 4.71 -1.52 13.72
N LEU A 35 5.46 -2.57 14.04
CA LEU A 35 6.34 -3.23 13.08
C LEU A 35 5.53 -3.94 11.98
N ASN A 36 4.45 -4.62 12.34
CA ASN A 36 3.57 -5.27 11.38
C ASN A 36 2.88 -4.23 10.51
N PHE A 37 2.36 -3.16 11.11
CA PHE A 37 1.76 -2.03 10.40
C PHE A 37 2.72 -1.45 9.35
N VAL A 38 3.95 -1.10 9.74
CA VAL A 38 4.96 -0.55 8.82
C VAL A 38 5.30 -1.56 7.72
N SER A 39 5.40 -2.85 8.06
CA SER A 39 5.67 -3.91 7.08
C SER A 39 4.54 -4.00 6.04
N TYR A 40 3.28 -3.94 6.46
CA TYR A 40 2.13 -3.93 5.55
C TYR A 40 2.13 -2.69 4.65
N VAL A 41 2.42 -1.50 5.21
CA VAL A 41 2.52 -0.27 4.42
C VAL A 41 3.60 -0.39 3.34
N ILE A 42 4.79 -0.88 3.69
CA ILE A 42 5.90 -1.01 2.75
C ILE A 42 5.58 -2.07 1.68
N VAL A 43 5.13 -3.26 2.08
CA VAL A 43 4.85 -4.36 1.15
C VAL A 43 3.70 -4.02 0.22
N PHE A 44 2.54 -3.63 0.76
CA PHE A 44 1.37 -3.33 -0.07
C PHE A 44 1.52 -2.02 -0.81
N GLY A 45 2.10 -0.98 -0.20
CA GLY A 45 2.30 0.29 -0.86
C GLY A 45 3.33 0.21 -1.98
N GLY A 46 4.44 -0.51 -1.76
CA GLY A 46 5.44 -0.77 -2.80
C GLY A 46 4.87 -1.62 -3.94
N PHE A 47 4.18 -2.72 -3.61
CA PHE A 47 3.57 -3.61 -4.59
C PHE A 47 2.52 -2.91 -5.46
N ASN A 48 1.54 -2.22 -4.85
CA ASN A 48 0.50 -1.50 -5.57
C ASN A 48 1.06 -0.30 -6.35
N GLY A 49 2.03 0.43 -5.79
CA GLY A 49 2.72 1.51 -6.48
C GLY A 49 3.43 1.01 -7.75
N TYR A 50 4.13 -0.12 -7.67
CA TYR A 50 4.78 -0.76 -8.82
C TYR A 50 3.78 -1.26 -9.86
N LEU A 51 2.71 -1.94 -9.44
CA LEU A 51 1.66 -2.41 -10.35
C LEU A 51 1.01 -1.24 -11.09
N THR A 52 0.70 -0.15 -10.39
CA THR A 52 0.12 1.05 -10.98
C THR A 52 1.07 1.68 -12.00
N TYR A 53 2.36 1.77 -11.69
CA TYR A 53 3.38 2.24 -12.64
C TYR A 53 3.46 1.35 -13.88
N ARG A 54 3.47 0.02 -13.70
CA ARG A 54 3.54 -0.95 -14.80
C ARG A 54 2.28 -0.89 -15.67
N ALA A 55 1.10 -0.81 -15.07
CA ALA A 55 -0.17 -0.67 -15.78
C ALA A 55 -0.19 0.61 -16.62
N HIS A 56 0.22 1.73 -16.04
CA HIS A 56 0.32 3.00 -16.76
C HIS A 56 1.33 2.93 -17.92
N LYS A 57 2.50 2.32 -17.71
CA LYS A 57 3.50 2.14 -18.77
C LYS A 57 2.95 1.29 -19.94
N ASN A 58 2.18 0.25 -19.64
CA ASN A 58 1.57 -0.60 -20.65
C ASN A 58 0.40 0.08 -21.39
N ALA A 59 -0.37 0.92 -20.70
CA ALA A 59 -1.46 1.69 -21.28
C ALA A 59 -0.97 2.74 -22.30
N HIS A 60 0.20 3.33 -22.06
CA HIS A 60 0.82 4.32 -22.97
C HIS A 60 1.77 3.72 -24.03
N LYS A 61 1.86 2.39 -24.11
CA LYS A 61 2.62 1.68 -25.16
C LYS A 61 1.75 1.24 -26.35
N LYS A 62 0.44 1.41 -26.25
CA LYS A 62 -0.55 1.24 -27.32
C LYS A 62 -0.88 2.60 -27.92
#